data_AF-V5BUS0-F1
#
_entry.id   AF-V5BUS0-F1
#
_cell.length_a   1.000
_cell.length_b   1.000
_cell.length_c   1.000
_cell.angle_alpha   90.00
_cell.angle_beta   90.00
_cell.angle_gamma   90.00
#
_symmetry.space_group_name_H-M   'P 1'
#
loop_
_entity.id
_entity.type
_entity.pdbx_description
1 polymer ?
#
loop_
_entity_poly.entity_id
_entity_poly.type
_entity_poly.pdbx_seq_one_letter_code
_entity_poly.pdbx_strand_id
1 'polypeptide(L)'
;MSSEEIAIKVENLSKCYQIYDRPNDRLRQFVLPRLQRLLGRKPKQYFRGFWALNNVSFEIKKGETVGIIGRNGSGKSTLLQLICGTLNPTSGSVQTNGRIAALLELGSGFNPEFTGRENIYLNASVLGLSKKEIDDRFDDIVAFADVGDFIEQPVKTYSSGMVVRVAFAVIAHVDADILVIDEALSVGDAVFQQKCMRFLRKFMEQGTVLFVSHDSGSIVNLCQHAIWLNKGTVSKAGITKQVVEAYTQFTLQEIYGDDVRLTSVNNIKSTSQEKEKSQVADVTFDKETSIAYFTQLNKSGGWETGKAKILSVRLMNNDGQVIPMLHGGELVNLEIIAIANESVYSPILGWFVNDRLGQPLFGEHTYTYVNPPMLVNAGEQIKAVFQFQMPLLPNGEYAMTVSIAEGDPFEHTQHHWLHDVVVFKVVSNKLRYGLVGIAFQSVSFNKI
;
A
#
# COMPACT_ATOMS: atom_id res chain seq x y z
N MET A 1 -6.82 20.07 -23.44
CA MET A 1 -6.46 19.00 -24.40
C MET A 1 -5.06 18.43 -24.06
N SER A 2 -4.79 17.99 -22.83
CA SER A 2 -3.43 17.55 -22.42
C SER A 2 -3.35 16.14 -21.80
N SER A 3 -4.46 15.40 -21.71
CA SER A 3 -4.54 14.13 -20.96
C SER A 3 -4.05 12.88 -21.71
N GLU A 4 -3.38 13.05 -22.85
CA GLU A 4 -2.88 11.92 -23.66
C GLU A 4 -1.35 11.91 -23.85
N GLU A 5 -0.64 12.94 -23.39
CA GLU A 5 0.83 12.93 -23.48
C GLU A 5 1.45 11.94 -22.49
N ILE A 6 2.26 11.03 -23.01
CA ILE A 6 2.98 10.02 -22.23
C ILE A 6 4.19 10.68 -21.55
N ALA A 7 4.30 10.52 -20.24
CA ALA A 7 5.46 10.95 -19.45
C ALA A 7 6.54 9.87 -19.40
N ILE A 8 6.15 8.61 -19.18
CA ILE A 8 7.05 7.46 -19.13
C ILE A 8 6.47 6.35 -20.01
N LYS A 9 7.26 5.85 -20.95
CA LYS A 9 6.94 4.69 -21.79
C LYS A 9 7.97 3.59 -21.55
N VAL A 10 7.51 2.42 -21.10
CA VAL A 10 8.34 1.24 -20.91
C VAL A 10 7.87 0.17 -21.89
N GLU A 11 8.77 -0.34 -22.73
CA GLU A 11 8.45 -1.32 -23.78
C GLU A 11 9.39 -2.53 -23.72
N ASN A 12 8.81 -3.70 -23.44
CA ASN A 12 9.45 -5.01 -23.43
C ASN A 12 10.76 -5.03 -22.60
N LEU A 13 10.77 -4.25 -21.52
CA LEU A 13 11.95 -3.97 -20.73
C LEU A 13 12.38 -5.21 -19.96
N SER A 14 13.63 -5.60 -20.15
CA SER A 14 14.22 -6.75 -19.46
C SER A 14 15.61 -6.45 -18.94
N LYS A 15 15.93 -7.00 -17.78
CA LYS A 15 17.25 -6.88 -17.15
C LYS A 15 17.72 -8.22 -16.59
N CYS A 16 18.84 -8.70 -17.13
CA CYS A 16 19.54 -9.89 -16.68
C CYS A 16 20.87 -9.52 -16.03
N TYR A 17 21.09 -9.99 -14.81
CA TYR A 17 22.38 -9.95 -14.13
C TYR A 17 23.13 -11.27 -14.35
N GLN A 18 24.41 -11.18 -14.68
CA GLN A 18 25.27 -12.33 -14.84
C GLN A 18 25.95 -12.64 -13.50
N ILE A 19 25.57 -13.74 -12.86
CA ILE A 19 26.14 -14.21 -11.60
C ILE A 19 27.26 -15.21 -11.92
N TYR A 20 28.45 -14.93 -11.40
CA TYR A 20 29.65 -15.75 -11.60
C TYR A 20 30.03 -16.41 -10.27
N ASP A 21 30.30 -17.72 -10.29
CA ASP A 21 30.70 -18.45 -9.07
C ASP A 21 32.11 -18.06 -8.60
N ARG A 22 32.99 -17.69 -9.54
CA ARG A 22 34.36 -17.25 -9.27
C ARG A 22 34.72 -16.01 -10.12
N PRO A 23 35.53 -15.07 -9.61
CA PRO A 23 35.98 -13.90 -10.38
C PRO A 23 36.63 -14.26 -11.73
N ASN A 24 37.41 -15.36 -11.76
CA ASN A 24 38.07 -15.84 -12.98
C ASN A 24 37.09 -16.32 -14.07
N ASP A 25 35.87 -16.70 -13.68
CA ASP A 25 34.85 -17.15 -14.65
C ASP A 25 34.32 -16.00 -15.49
N ARG A 26 34.44 -14.74 -15.03
CA ARG A 26 34.14 -13.54 -15.82
C ARG A 26 35.11 -13.38 -17.00
N LEU A 27 36.41 -13.58 -16.76
CA LEU A 27 37.42 -13.57 -17.82
C LEU A 27 37.22 -14.75 -18.78
N ARG A 28 36.94 -15.94 -18.25
CA ARG A 28 36.63 -17.12 -19.05
C ARG A 28 35.41 -16.92 -19.94
N GLN A 29 34.34 -16.32 -19.44
CA GLN A 29 33.14 -15.99 -20.20
C GLN A 29 33.41 -15.02 -21.34
N PHE A 30 34.33 -14.07 -21.16
CA PHE A 30 34.67 -13.11 -22.20
C PHE A 30 35.50 -13.73 -23.34
N VAL A 31 36.45 -14.61 -22.99
CA VAL A 31 37.45 -15.15 -23.92
C VAL A 31 37.08 -16.51 -24.51
N LEU A 32 36.73 -17.48 -23.66
CA LEU A 32 36.59 -18.89 -24.06
C LEU A 32 35.44 -19.15 -25.04
N PRO A 33 34.25 -18.53 -24.93
CA PRO A 33 33.17 -18.76 -25.88
C PRO A 33 33.51 -18.30 -27.31
N ARG A 34 34.27 -17.21 -27.46
CA ARG A 34 34.72 -16.72 -28.78
C ARG A 34 35.73 -17.68 -29.40
N LEU A 35 36.70 -18.14 -28.61
CA LEU A 35 37.71 -19.11 -29.05
C LEU A 35 37.09 -20.47 -29.38
N GLN A 36 36.12 -20.94 -28.58
CA GLN A 36 35.40 -22.18 -28.80
C GLN A 36 34.59 -22.14 -30.10
N ARG A 37 33.89 -21.02 -30.41
CA ARG A 37 33.20 -20.85 -31.70
C ARG A 37 34.17 -20.91 -32.88
N LEU A 38 35.34 -20.27 -32.75
CA LEU A 38 36.39 -20.28 -33.78
C LEU A 38 36.96 -21.69 -34.01
N LEU A 39 36.99 -22.52 -32.96
CA LEU A 39 37.40 -23.92 -32.99
C LEU A 39 36.25 -24.91 -33.28
N GLY A 40 35.07 -24.43 -33.70
CA GLY A 40 33.91 -25.27 -34.02
C GLY A 40 33.27 -26.00 -32.82
N ARG A 41 33.62 -25.62 -31.58
CA ARG A 41 33.10 -26.21 -30.34
C ARG A 41 31.86 -25.45 -29.85
N LYS A 42 30.94 -26.16 -29.20
CA LYS A 42 29.79 -25.55 -28.53
C LYS A 42 30.29 -24.62 -27.41
N PRO A 43 29.92 -23.32 -27.42
CA PRO A 43 30.36 -22.37 -26.41
C PRO A 43 29.76 -22.73 -25.05
N LYS A 44 30.61 -22.83 -24.03
CA LYS A 44 30.16 -23.01 -22.64
C LYS A 44 29.82 -21.66 -22.01
N GLN A 45 28.72 -21.62 -21.28
CA GLN A 45 28.34 -20.46 -20.47
C GLN A 45 28.93 -20.63 -19.06
N TYR A 46 29.66 -19.61 -18.59
CA TYR A 46 30.36 -19.58 -17.30
C TYR A 46 29.66 -18.66 -16.28
N PHE A 47 28.39 -18.32 -16.52
CA PHE A 47 27.57 -17.52 -15.60
C PHE A 47 26.16 -18.07 -15.49
N ARG A 48 25.51 -17.85 -14.34
CA ARG A 48 24.07 -18.02 -14.15
C ARG A 48 23.37 -16.70 -14.40
N GLY A 49 22.37 -16.68 -15.29
CA GLY A 49 21.54 -15.50 -15.50
C GLY A 49 20.52 -15.34 -14.38
N PHE A 50 20.40 -14.14 -13.82
CA PHE A 50 19.32 -13.75 -12.92
C PHE A 50 18.51 -12.62 -13.57
N TRP A 51 17.28 -12.94 -13.98
CA TRP A 51 16.37 -11.98 -14.58
C TRP A 51 15.66 -11.19 -13.49
N ALA A 52 16.11 -9.96 -13.26
CA ALA A 52 15.47 -9.04 -12.32
C ALA A 52 14.19 -8.44 -12.91
N LEU A 53 14.16 -8.23 -14.23
CA LEU A 53 12.97 -7.85 -14.99
C LEU A 53 12.91 -8.66 -16.28
N ASN A 54 11.71 -9.05 -16.70
CA ASN A 54 11.48 -9.84 -17.88
C ASN A 54 10.22 -9.35 -18.61
N ASN A 55 10.44 -8.74 -19.78
CA ASN A 55 9.39 -8.28 -20.69
C ASN A 55 8.31 -7.39 -20.04
N VAL A 56 8.74 -6.36 -19.31
CA VAL A 56 7.84 -5.39 -18.66
C VAL A 56 7.44 -4.30 -19.65
N SER A 57 6.14 -4.02 -19.75
CA SER A 57 5.60 -2.95 -20.61
C SER A 57 4.46 -2.20 -19.90
N PHE A 58 4.52 -0.88 -19.88
CA PHE A 58 3.45 0.00 -19.38
C PHE A 58 3.71 1.45 -19.79
N GLU A 59 2.69 2.29 -19.65
CA GLU A 59 2.73 3.72 -19.96
C GLU A 59 2.18 4.52 -18.79
N ILE A 60 2.79 5.66 -18.50
CA ILE A 60 2.33 6.62 -17.48
C ILE A 60 2.12 7.96 -18.16
N LYS A 61 0.95 8.55 -17.97
CA LYS A 61 0.59 9.83 -18.59
C LYS A 61 1.07 11.01 -17.75
N LYS A 62 1.24 12.17 -18.39
CA LYS A 62 1.60 13.40 -17.67
C LYS A 62 0.53 13.77 -16.63
N GLY A 63 0.97 14.11 -15.42
CA GLY A 63 0.09 14.48 -14.30
C GLY A 63 -0.52 13.28 -13.57
N GLU A 64 -0.17 12.06 -13.96
CA GLU A 64 -0.66 10.85 -13.31
C GLU A 64 0.20 10.49 -12.09
N THR A 65 -0.43 9.99 -11.03
CA THR A 65 0.28 9.36 -9.91
C THR A 65 0.06 7.85 -9.93
N VAL A 66 1.15 7.11 -10.18
CA VAL A 66 1.14 5.66 -10.34
C VAL A 66 1.97 4.99 -9.25
N GLY A 67 1.37 4.01 -8.57
CA GLY A 67 2.02 3.17 -7.58
C GLY A 67 2.71 1.95 -8.20
N ILE A 68 3.91 1.58 -7.74
CA ILE A 68 4.49 0.25 -8.00
C ILE A 68 4.51 -0.52 -6.69
N ILE A 69 3.81 -1.66 -6.67
CA ILE A 69 3.71 -2.55 -5.52
C ILE A 69 4.27 -3.94 -5.84
N GLY A 70 4.83 -4.60 -4.84
CA GLY A 70 5.33 -5.97 -4.96
C GLY A 70 6.27 -6.35 -3.84
N ARG A 71 6.53 -7.65 -3.69
CA ARG A 71 7.44 -8.17 -2.66
C ARG A 71 8.89 -7.68 -2.85
N ASN A 72 9.71 -7.83 -1.81
CA ASN A 72 11.14 -7.65 -1.94
C ASN A 72 11.72 -8.63 -2.96
N GLY A 73 12.65 -8.14 -3.79
CA GLY A 73 13.20 -8.93 -4.89
C GLY A 73 12.30 -9.07 -6.12
N SER A 74 11.14 -8.40 -6.20
CA SER A 74 10.28 -8.45 -7.39
C SER A 74 10.81 -7.65 -8.59
N GLY A 75 11.84 -6.82 -8.40
CA GLY A 75 12.47 -6.00 -9.44
C GLY A 75 12.18 -4.50 -9.37
N LYS A 76 11.49 -4.01 -8.31
CA LYS A 76 11.09 -2.59 -8.17
C LYS A 76 12.26 -1.61 -8.29
N SER A 77 13.30 -1.76 -7.45
CA SER A 77 14.46 -0.86 -7.48
C SER A 77 15.22 -0.94 -8.82
N THR A 78 15.31 -2.14 -9.43
CA THR A 78 15.88 -2.30 -10.78
C THR A 78 15.07 -1.56 -11.84
N LEU A 79 13.73 -1.61 -11.76
CA LEU A 79 12.85 -0.87 -12.66
C LEU A 79 13.04 0.64 -12.49
N LEU A 80 13.13 1.13 -11.26
CA LEU A 80 13.37 2.55 -10.99
C LEU A 80 14.72 3.03 -11.51
N GLN A 81 15.79 2.26 -11.30
CA GLN A 81 17.12 2.58 -11.84
C GLN A 81 17.13 2.63 -13.38
N LEU A 82 16.38 1.75 -14.04
CA LEU A 82 16.23 1.77 -15.51
C LEU A 82 15.44 2.99 -15.98
N ILE A 83 14.36 3.36 -15.28
CA ILE A 83 13.56 4.55 -15.61
C ILE A 83 14.36 5.83 -15.40
N CYS A 84 15.16 5.89 -14.34
CA CYS A 84 16.01 7.06 -14.05
C CYS A 84 17.29 7.10 -14.90
N GLY A 85 17.54 6.09 -15.74
CA GLY A 85 18.72 6.02 -16.61
C GLY A 85 20.04 5.75 -15.88
N THR A 86 20.01 5.39 -14.59
CA THR A 86 21.21 5.00 -13.83
C THR A 86 21.66 3.57 -14.15
N LEU A 87 20.78 2.78 -14.79
CA LEU A 87 21.05 1.44 -15.25
C LEU A 87 20.64 1.28 -16.71
N ASN A 88 21.43 0.54 -17.49
CA ASN A 88 21.09 0.18 -18.87
C ASN A 88 20.28 -1.13 -18.94
N PRO A 89 19.26 -1.23 -19.80
CA PRO A 89 18.51 -2.47 -20.01
C PRO A 89 19.36 -3.56 -20.67
N THR A 90 18.96 -4.82 -20.50
CA THR A 90 19.51 -5.93 -21.31
C THR A 90 18.80 -6.01 -22.66
N SER A 91 17.49 -5.77 -22.69
CA SER A 91 16.66 -5.64 -23.89
C SER A 91 15.43 -4.76 -23.60
N GLY A 92 14.76 -4.31 -24.66
CA GLY A 92 13.65 -3.35 -24.56
C GLY A 92 14.15 -1.91 -24.43
N SER A 93 13.22 -1.00 -24.15
CA SER A 93 13.52 0.44 -24.07
C SER A 93 12.68 1.15 -23.01
N VAL A 94 13.24 2.24 -22.49
CA VAL A 94 12.52 3.21 -21.66
C VAL A 94 12.64 4.57 -22.33
N GLN A 95 11.51 5.28 -22.47
CA GLN A 95 11.45 6.65 -22.93
C GLN A 95 10.82 7.51 -21.85
N THR A 96 11.44 8.65 -21.55
CA THR A 96 11.00 9.58 -20.51
C THR A 96 10.91 10.98 -21.09
N ASN A 97 9.75 11.61 -20.95
CA ASN A 97 9.42 12.91 -21.54
C ASN A 97 9.30 13.96 -20.44
N GLY A 98 10.45 14.49 -20.02
CA GLY A 98 10.55 15.49 -18.97
C GLY A 98 11.76 15.26 -18.07
N ARG A 99 12.04 16.22 -17.20
CA ARG A 99 13.11 16.10 -16.21
C ARG A 99 12.66 15.21 -15.06
N ILE A 100 13.43 14.16 -14.79
CA ILE A 100 13.21 13.26 -13.66
C ILE A 100 13.97 13.76 -12.44
N ALA A 101 13.24 13.92 -11.33
CA ALA A 101 13.85 13.95 -10.00
C ALA A 101 13.53 12.64 -9.29
N ALA A 102 14.56 11.97 -8.80
CA ALA A 102 14.43 10.68 -8.14
C ALA A 102 14.90 10.78 -6.69
N LEU A 103 14.01 10.46 -5.74
CA LEU A 103 14.33 10.25 -4.32
C LEU A 103 14.92 8.85 -4.08
N LEU A 104 15.57 8.28 -5.10
CA LEU A 104 16.23 6.99 -5.02
C LEU A 104 17.55 7.18 -4.30
N GLU A 105 17.80 6.35 -3.28
CA GLU A 105 19.10 6.32 -2.59
C GLU A 105 19.52 7.72 -2.09
N LEU A 106 18.58 8.46 -1.47
CA LEU A 106 18.80 9.84 -0.99
C LEU A 106 20.19 10.03 -0.33
N GLY A 107 21.00 10.91 -0.93
CA GLY A 107 22.36 11.20 -0.50
C GLY A 107 23.46 10.38 -1.21
N SER A 108 23.13 9.44 -2.10
CA SER A 108 24.11 8.62 -2.84
C SER A 108 24.96 9.40 -3.86
N GLY A 109 24.65 10.68 -4.10
CA GLY A 109 25.44 11.62 -4.87
C GLY A 109 26.24 12.63 -4.04
N PHE A 110 26.20 12.55 -2.71
CA PHE A 110 26.91 13.50 -1.85
C PHE A 110 28.38 13.10 -1.73
N ASN A 111 29.27 14.07 -1.83
CA ASN A 111 30.66 13.92 -1.48
C ASN A 111 30.82 14.18 0.04
N PRO A 112 31.24 13.18 0.85
CA PRO A 112 31.37 13.34 2.29
C PRO A 112 32.39 14.41 2.72
N GLU A 113 33.37 14.69 1.87
CA GLU A 113 34.40 15.71 2.14
C GLU A 113 33.93 17.13 1.83
N PHE A 114 32.85 17.29 1.06
CA PHE A 114 32.27 18.58 0.72
C PHE A 114 31.31 19.06 1.81
N THR A 115 31.21 20.37 1.97
CA THR A 115 30.21 21.03 2.80
C THR A 115 28.78 20.75 2.30
N GLY A 116 27.78 20.99 3.15
CA GLY A 116 26.38 20.94 2.71
C GLY A 116 26.11 21.88 1.54
N ARG A 117 26.66 23.10 1.58
CA ARG A 117 26.60 24.07 0.48
C ARG A 117 27.16 23.47 -0.81
N GLU A 118 28.39 22.98 -0.81
CA GLU A 118 29.00 22.41 -2.01
C GLU A 118 28.21 21.21 -2.56
N ASN A 119 27.65 20.38 -1.67
CA ASN A 119 26.79 19.27 -2.05
C ASN A 119 25.46 19.71 -2.67
N ILE A 120 24.85 20.80 -2.18
CA ILE A 120 23.66 21.40 -2.80
C ILE A 120 23.99 21.81 -4.25
N TYR A 121 25.08 22.54 -4.46
CA TYR A 121 25.46 22.99 -5.80
C TYR A 121 25.75 21.81 -6.73
N LEU A 122 26.48 20.80 -6.24
CA LEU A 122 26.80 19.60 -7.00
C LEU A 122 25.53 18.84 -7.41
N ASN A 123 24.65 18.52 -6.45
CA ASN A 123 23.47 17.70 -6.72
C ASN A 123 22.43 18.44 -7.55
N ALA A 124 22.20 19.73 -7.28
CA ALA A 124 21.30 20.54 -8.08
C ALA A 124 21.78 20.68 -9.53
N SER A 125 23.10 20.81 -9.75
CA SER A 125 23.68 20.85 -11.10
C SER A 125 23.52 19.52 -11.83
N VAL A 126 23.72 18.39 -11.15
CA VAL A 126 23.48 17.05 -11.70
C VAL A 126 22.01 16.87 -12.10
N LEU A 127 21.10 17.45 -11.31
CA LEU A 127 19.66 17.47 -11.61
C LEU A 127 19.29 18.55 -12.64
N GLY A 128 20.25 19.25 -13.24
CA GLY A 128 20.04 20.10 -14.41
C GLY A 128 19.71 21.56 -14.11
N LEU A 129 19.92 22.05 -12.88
CA LEU A 129 19.88 23.48 -12.58
C LEU A 129 21.20 24.16 -12.98
N SER A 130 21.09 25.36 -13.55
CA SER A 130 22.23 26.25 -13.75
C SER A 130 22.66 26.87 -12.43
N LYS A 131 23.92 27.31 -12.35
CA LYS A 131 24.44 27.98 -11.14
C LYS A 131 23.56 29.15 -10.69
N LYS A 132 23.05 29.96 -11.62
CA LYS A 132 22.17 31.09 -11.31
C LYS A 132 20.86 30.62 -10.67
N GLU A 133 20.23 29.57 -11.20
CA GLU A 133 19.00 29.02 -10.63
C GLU A 133 19.23 28.42 -9.24
N ILE A 134 20.42 27.87 -8.99
CA ILE A 134 20.82 27.38 -7.67
C ILE A 134 20.99 28.55 -6.71
N ASP A 135 21.70 29.61 -7.12
CA ASP A 135 21.90 30.82 -6.31
C ASP A 135 20.55 31.44 -5.90
N ASP A 136 19.61 31.55 -6.84
CA ASP A 136 18.27 32.12 -6.62
C ASP A 136 17.40 31.29 -5.65
N ARG A 137 17.68 29.99 -5.49
CA ARG A 137 16.90 29.04 -4.66
C ARG A 137 17.65 28.56 -3.42
N PHE A 138 18.91 28.99 -3.24
CA PHE A 138 19.79 28.42 -2.22
C PHE A 138 19.20 28.59 -0.81
N ASP A 139 18.72 29.79 -0.51
CA ASP A 139 18.16 30.10 0.81
C ASP A 139 16.88 29.30 1.09
N ASP A 140 16.03 29.09 0.08
CA ASP A 140 14.82 28.26 0.19
C ASP A 140 15.18 26.78 0.45
N ILE A 141 16.21 26.26 -0.24
CA ILE A 141 16.72 24.89 -0.04
C ILE A 141 17.23 24.73 1.39
N VAL A 142 18.04 25.67 1.89
CA VAL A 142 18.59 25.61 3.26
C VAL A 142 17.48 25.73 4.30
N ALA A 143 16.52 26.64 4.10
CA ALA A 143 15.36 26.80 4.98
C ALA A 143 14.47 25.54 5.00
N PHE A 144 14.29 24.87 3.87
CA PHE A 144 13.55 23.61 3.81
C PHE A 144 14.29 22.48 4.53
N ALA A 145 15.60 22.35 4.30
CA ALA A 145 16.45 21.32 4.90
C ALA A 145 16.51 21.43 6.43
N ASP A 146 16.46 22.65 6.97
CA ASP A 146 16.37 22.88 8.42
C ASP A 146 17.55 22.23 9.18
N VAL A 147 18.76 22.46 8.65
CA VAL A 147 20.04 21.96 9.22
C VAL A 147 20.90 23.09 9.82
N GLY A 148 20.45 24.35 9.74
CA GLY A 148 21.14 25.50 10.32
C GLY A 148 22.58 25.67 9.84
N ASP A 149 23.48 26.09 10.74
CA ASP A 149 24.88 26.39 10.45
C ASP A 149 25.70 25.17 10.01
N PHE A 150 25.17 23.95 10.18
CA PHE A 150 25.82 22.74 9.67
C PHE A 150 25.96 22.78 8.14
N ILE A 151 25.21 23.63 7.43
CA ILE A 151 25.33 23.75 5.97
C ILE A 151 26.76 24.07 5.50
N GLU A 152 27.54 24.77 6.31
CA GLU A 152 28.94 25.11 6.02
C GLU A 152 29.94 24.05 6.53
N GLN A 153 29.46 22.95 7.12
CA GLN A 153 30.29 21.85 7.61
C GLN A 153 30.32 20.69 6.61
N PRO A 154 31.43 19.92 6.54
CA PRO A 154 31.52 18.73 5.70
C PRO A 154 30.42 17.70 6.01
N VAL A 155 29.81 17.13 4.97
CA VAL A 155 28.68 16.19 5.09
C VAL A 155 29.04 14.93 5.88
N LYS A 156 30.31 14.49 5.92
CA LYS A 156 30.74 13.38 6.79
C LYS A 156 30.49 13.60 8.28
N THR A 157 30.26 14.85 8.70
CA THR A 157 29.91 15.20 10.08
C THR A 157 28.40 15.15 10.36
N TYR A 158 27.58 14.99 9.32
CA TYR A 158 26.14 15.01 9.44
C TYR A 158 25.60 13.71 10.01
N SER A 159 24.49 13.80 10.75
CA SER A 159 23.67 12.62 10.99
C SER A 159 23.02 12.13 9.69
N SER A 160 22.65 10.86 9.63
CA SER A 160 21.90 10.30 8.48
C SER A 160 20.62 11.08 8.18
N GLY A 161 19.93 11.59 9.21
CA GLY A 161 18.75 12.44 9.06
C GLY A 161 19.06 13.77 8.37
N MET A 162 20.15 14.44 8.74
CA MET A 162 20.56 15.70 8.11
C MET A 162 20.92 15.52 6.63
N VAL A 163 21.63 14.43 6.28
CA VAL A 163 21.95 14.11 4.88
C VAL A 163 20.67 13.99 4.06
N VAL A 164 19.70 13.23 4.56
CA VAL A 164 18.43 13.01 3.86
C VAL A 164 17.61 14.29 3.77
N ARG A 165 17.63 15.14 4.80
CA ARG A 165 16.95 16.45 4.77
C ARG A 165 17.49 17.34 3.65
N VAL A 166 18.81 17.48 3.54
CA VAL A 166 19.43 18.29 2.48
C VAL A 166 19.16 17.67 1.10
N ALA A 167 19.29 16.35 0.96
CA ALA A 167 19.02 15.66 -0.31
C ALA A 167 17.56 15.87 -0.78
N PHE A 168 16.59 15.73 0.14
CA PHE A 168 15.19 15.99 -0.17
C PHE A 168 14.94 17.47 -0.47
N ALA A 169 15.54 18.39 0.28
CA ALA A 169 15.38 19.82 0.07
C ALA A 169 15.83 20.25 -1.33
N VAL A 170 16.96 19.72 -1.81
CA VAL A 170 17.42 19.97 -3.19
C VAL A 170 16.36 19.48 -4.18
N ILE A 171 15.89 18.23 -4.04
CA ILE A 171 14.90 17.64 -4.95
C ILE A 171 13.58 18.42 -4.94
N ALA A 172 13.15 18.91 -3.79
CA ALA A 172 11.94 19.70 -3.64
C ALA A 172 11.98 21.07 -4.35
N HIS A 173 13.17 21.57 -4.71
CA HIS A 173 13.38 22.88 -5.35
C HIS A 173 13.97 22.78 -6.76
N VAL A 174 14.04 21.57 -7.34
CA VAL A 174 14.37 21.37 -8.76
C VAL A 174 13.10 21.39 -9.59
N ASP A 175 13.15 21.98 -10.80
CA ASP A 175 12.03 21.97 -11.74
C ASP A 175 11.90 20.59 -12.40
N ALA A 176 11.24 19.65 -11.74
CA ALA A 176 11.01 18.30 -12.24
C ALA A 176 9.61 18.14 -12.82
N ASP A 177 9.50 17.43 -13.94
CA ASP A 177 8.22 17.03 -14.55
C ASP A 177 7.73 15.68 -13.98
N ILE A 178 8.69 14.85 -13.57
CA ILE A 178 8.49 13.48 -13.10
C ILE A 178 9.22 13.31 -11.77
N LEU A 179 8.48 12.95 -10.72
CA LEU A 179 9.02 12.63 -9.41
C LEU A 179 8.95 11.14 -9.15
N VAL A 180 10.12 10.51 -8.96
CA VAL A 180 10.24 9.09 -8.61
C VAL A 180 10.54 8.97 -7.13
N ILE A 181 9.75 8.18 -6.44
CA ILE A 181 9.82 8.03 -4.98
C ILE A 181 9.95 6.56 -4.65
N ASP A 182 11.06 6.18 -4.04
CA ASP A 182 11.19 4.90 -3.35
C ASP A 182 10.88 5.11 -1.87
N GLU A 183 10.66 4.04 -1.11
CA GLU A 183 10.12 3.93 0.27
C GLU A 183 10.72 4.87 1.35
N ALA A 184 11.66 5.74 0.98
CA ALA A 184 12.37 6.75 1.74
C ALA A 184 11.56 7.98 2.20
N LEU A 185 10.25 8.08 1.94
CA LEU A 185 9.44 9.18 2.50
C LEU A 185 9.34 9.13 4.04
N SER A 186 9.59 7.96 4.64
CA SER A 186 9.55 7.76 6.09
C SER A 186 10.82 8.22 6.81
N VAL A 187 11.75 8.91 6.12
CA VAL A 187 13.01 9.34 6.73
C VAL A 187 12.92 10.77 7.27
N GLY A 188 13.43 10.97 8.50
CA GLY A 188 13.37 12.24 9.23
C GLY A 188 12.49 12.17 10.48
N ASP A 189 12.31 13.30 11.15
CA ASP A 189 11.33 13.43 12.24
C ASP A 189 9.92 13.74 11.69
N ALA A 190 8.92 13.67 12.56
CA ALA A 190 7.52 13.87 12.17
C ALA A 190 7.26 15.25 11.52
N VAL A 191 7.98 16.29 11.96
CA VAL A 191 7.86 17.64 11.41
C VAL A 191 8.37 17.69 9.97
N PHE A 192 9.55 17.12 9.72
CA PHE A 192 10.11 17.06 8.38
C PHE A 192 9.29 16.17 7.44
N GLN A 193 8.81 15.02 7.92
CA GLN A 193 7.89 14.16 7.15
C GLN A 193 6.64 14.92 6.70
N GLN A 194 6.04 15.76 7.57
CA GLN A 194 4.91 16.61 7.18
C GLN A 194 5.29 17.64 6.10
N LYS A 195 6.49 18.25 6.17
CA LYS A 195 7.00 19.13 5.11
C LYS A 195 7.09 18.37 3.77
N CYS A 196 7.66 17.16 3.78
CA CYS A 196 7.77 16.28 2.61
C CYS A 196 6.41 15.91 2.03
N MET A 197 5.44 15.52 2.88
CA MET A 197 4.09 15.17 2.44
C MET A 197 3.33 16.35 1.83
N ARG A 198 3.51 17.56 2.38
CA ARG A 198 2.92 18.77 1.81
C ARG A 198 3.52 19.09 0.43
N PHE A 199 4.84 18.98 0.30
CA PHE A 199 5.51 19.11 -1.00
C PHE A 199 4.96 18.08 -2.00
N LEU A 200 4.91 16.80 -1.61
CA LEU A 200 4.44 15.72 -2.47
C LEU A 200 3.01 15.97 -2.97
N ARG A 201 2.08 16.30 -2.08
CA ARG A 201 0.68 16.59 -2.45
C ARG A 201 0.58 17.76 -3.43
N LYS A 202 1.36 18.82 -3.20
CA LYS A 202 1.43 19.97 -4.13
C LYS A 202 2.01 19.56 -5.48
N PHE A 203 3.03 18.71 -5.49
CA PHE A 203 3.62 18.21 -6.74
C PHE A 203 2.62 17.35 -7.51
N MET A 204 1.85 16.50 -6.85
CA MET A 204 0.82 15.65 -7.47
C MET A 204 -0.32 16.42 -8.15
N GLU A 205 -0.51 17.70 -7.84
CA GLU A 205 -1.53 18.53 -8.51
C GLU A 205 -1.13 18.90 -9.95
N GLN A 206 0.17 18.89 -10.27
CA GLN A 206 0.69 19.43 -11.54
C GLN A 206 1.71 18.51 -12.24
N GLY A 207 2.44 17.69 -11.48
CA GLY A 207 3.52 16.83 -11.96
C GLY A 207 3.13 15.35 -12.02
N THR A 208 3.99 14.55 -12.65
CA THR A 208 3.82 13.09 -12.76
C THR A 208 4.56 12.41 -11.62
N VAL A 209 3.94 11.48 -10.91
CA VAL A 209 4.56 10.81 -9.77
C VAL A 209 4.59 9.30 -9.97
N LEU A 210 5.77 8.71 -9.80
CA LEU A 210 5.96 7.28 -9.70
C LEU A 210 6.32 6.93 -8.25
N PHE A 211 5.36 6.36 -7.53
CA PHE A 211 5.50 6.06 -6.11
C PHE A 211 5.70 4.55 -5.90
N VAL A 212 6.79 4.15 -5.26
CA VAL A 212 7.12 2.74 -5.04
C VAL A 212 7.08 2.43 -3.57
N SER A 213 6.29 1.41 -3.21
CA SER A 213 6.17 0.97 -1.84
C SER A 213 5.73 -0.48 -1.74
N HIS A 214 6.16 -1.16 -0.68
CA HIS A 214 5.58 -2.43 -0.23
C HIS A 214 4.37 -2.23 0.69
N ASP A 215 4.14 -1.01 1.20
CA ASP A 215 2.97 -0.67 2.01
C ASP A 215 1.75 -0.36 1.13
N SER A 216 0.74 -1.22 1.28
CA SER A 216 -0.52 -1.10 0.54
C SER A 216 -1.30 0.16 0.92
N GLY A 217 -1.25 0.58 2.20
CA GLY A 217 -1.97 1.76 2.66
C GLY A 217 -1.50 3.05 2.00
N SER A 218 -0.18 3.26 1.92
CA SER A 218 0.43 4.41 1.25
C SER A 218 0.11 4.44 -0.24
N ILE A 219 0.13 3.29 -0.91
CA ILE A 219 -0.21 3.17 -2.33
C ILE A 219 -1.68 3.56 -2.57
N VAL A 220 -2.62 3.06 -1.76
CA VAL A 220 -4.04 3.41 -1.87
C VAL A 220 -4.30 4.90 -1.58
N ASN A 221 -3.58 5.48 -0.61
CA ASN A 221 -3.76 6.88 -0.23
C ASN A 221 -3.22 7.86 -1.28
N LEU A 222 -2.10 7.53 -1.93
CA LEU A 222 -1.38 8.45 -2.81
C LEU A 222 -1.63 8.22 -4.30
N CYS A 223 -1.99 7.01 -4.73
CA CYS A 223 -2.01 6.66 -6.16
C CYS A 223 -3.42 6.35 -6.66
N GLN A 224 -3.77 6.84 -7.86
CA GLN A 224 -5.04 6.48 -8.52
C GLN A 224 -4.92 5.17 -9.32
N HIS A 225 -3.73 4.92 -9.87
CA HIS A 225 -3.38 3.67 -10.54
C HIS A 225 -2.19 3.00 -9.87
N ALA A 226 -2.11 1.68 -10.02
CA ALA A 226 -0.96 0.91 -9.54
C ALA A 226 -0.56 -0.19 -10.52
N ILE A 227 0.68 -0.61 -10.41
CA ILE A 227 1.31 -1.71 -11.14
C ILE A 227 1.85 -2.68 -10.10
N TRP A 228 1.35 -3.91 -10.13
CA TRP A 228 1.87 -4.99 -9.32
C TRP A 228 2.95 -5.75 -10.07
N LEU A 229 4.18 -5.68 -9.54
CA LEU A 229 5.35 -6.38 -10.03
C LEU A 229 5.61 -7.66 -9.22
N ASN A 230 5.73 -8.80 -9.90
CA ASN A 230 6.01 -10.10 -9.31
C ASN A 230 7.11 -10.81 -10.10
N LYS A 231 8.20 -11.23 -9.42
CA LYS A 231 9.33 -11.96 -10.00
C LYS A 231 9.80 -11.38 -11.36
N GLY A 232 9.89 -10.06 -11.44
CA GLY A 232 10.35 -9.34 -12.63
C GLY A 232 9.31 -9.13 -13.73
N THR A 233 8.04 -9.47 -13.51
CA THR A 233 6.96 -9.35 -14.50
C THR A 233 5.78 -8.56 -13.95
N VAL A 234 5.02 -7.87 -14.81
CA VAL A 234 3.79 -7.19 -14.40
C VAL A 234 2.68 -8.22 -14.27
N SER A 235 2.19 -8.44 -13.05
CA SER A 235 1.09 -9.37 -12.78
C SER A 235 -0.27 -8.73 -12.98
N LYS A 236 -0.43 -7.45 -12.57
CA LYS A 236 -1.66 -6.67 -12.77
C LYS A 236 -1.32 -5.19 -12.81
N ALA A 237 -2.04 -4.43 -13.63
CA ALA A 237 -1.96 -2.97 -13.66
C ALA A 237 -3.37 -2.39 -13.85
N GLY A 238 -3.65 -1.25 -13.24
CA GLY A 238 -4.97 -0.61 -13.32
C GLY A 238 -5.29 0.21 -12.08
N ILE A 239 -6.58 0.32 -11.75
CA ILE A 239 -7.06 1.10 -10.59
C ILE A 239 -6.44 0.54 -9.31
N THR A 240 -5.87 1.44 -8.49
CA THR A 240 -5.08 1.07 -7.30
C THR A 240 -5.78 0.06 -6.40
N LYS A 241 -7.05 0.30 -6.04
CA LYS A 241 -7.83 -0.59 -5.15
C LYS A 241 -7.85 -2.04 -5.65
N GLN A 242 -8.12 -2.24 -6.95
CA GLN A 242 -8.20 -3.58 -7.55
C GLN A 242 -6.84 -4.28 -7.68
N VAL A 243 -5.77 -3.51 -7.80
CA VAL A 243 -4.39 -4.04 -7.88
C VAL A 243 -3.91 -4.43 -6.50
N VAL A 244 -4.15 -3.59 -5.50
CA VAL A 244 -3.82 -3.84 -4.10
C VAL A 244 -4.60 -5.05 -3.57
N GLU A 245 -5.90 -5.14 -3.81
CA GLU A 245 -6.71 -6.32 -3.44
C GLU A 245 -6.13 -7.62 -4.02
N ALA A 246 -5.78 -7.62 -5.31
CA ALA A 246 -5.17 -8.78 -5.96
C ALA A 246 -3.79 -9.11 -5.39
N TYR A 247 -2.98 -8.10 -5.06
CA TYR A 247 -1.69 -8.27 -4.42
C TYR A 247 -1.84 -8.86 -3.02
N THR A 248 -2.76 -8.34 -2.19
CA THR A 248 -3.04 -8.85 -0.86
C THR A 248 -3.49 -10.31 -0.90
N GLN A 249 -4.43 -10.64 -1.79
CA GLN A 249 -4.88 -12.03 -2.00
C GLN A 249 -3.71 -12.95 -2.37
N PHE A 250 -2.84 -12.51 -3.28
CA PHE A 250 -1.64 -13.28 -3.66
C PHE A 250 -0.68 -13.50 -2.47
N THR A 251 -0.41 -12.44 -1.68
CA THR A 251 0.49 -12.56 -0.53
C THR A 251 -0.05 -13.52 0.53
N LEU A 252 -1.36 -13.53 0.76
CA LEU A 252 -2.01 -14.48 1.67
C LEU A 252 -1.96 -15.90 1.13
N GLN A 253 -2.20 -16.10 -0.17
CA GLN A 253 -2.08 -17.40 -0.82
C GLN A 253 -0.66 -17.98 -0.69
N GLU A 254 0.39 -17.17 -0.82
CA GLU A 254 1.78 -17.65 -0.63
C GLU A 254 2.07 -18.03 0.83
N ILE A 255 1.40 -17.41 1.81
CA ILE A 255 1.51 -17.79 3.23
C ILE A 255 0.81 -19.12 3.48
N TYR A 256 -0.36 -19.34 2.89
CA TYR A 256 -1.15 -20.57 3.09
C TYR A 256 -0.66 -21.77 2.27
N GLY A 257 0.15 -21.57 1.23
CA GLY A 257 0.65 -22.64 0.37
C GLY A 257 -0.42 -23.24 -0.55
N ASP A 258 -0.20 -24.46 -1.03
CA ASP A 258 -1.12 -25.16 -1.95
C ASP A 258 -2.30 -25.83 -1.24
N ASP A 259 -2.25 -25.95 0.09
CA ASP A 259 -3.27 -26.64 0.89
C ASP A 259 -4.60 -25.89 0.92
N VAL A 260 -4.60 -24.58 0.62
CA VAL A 260 -5.77 -23.71 0.74
C VAL A 260 -5.85 -22.76 -0.46
N ARG A 261 -6.79 -22.97 -1.38
CA ARG A 261 -6.93 -22.15 -2.60
C ARG A 261 -7.97 -21.03 -2.44
N LEU A 262 -7.56 -19.77 -2.53
CA LEU A 262 -8.43 -18.60 -2.44
C LEU A 262 -9.12 -18.30 -3.79
N THR A 263 -10.44 -18.10 -3.80
CA THR A 263 -11.23 -17.73 -5.00
C THR A 263 -11.93 -16.38 -4.82
N SER A 264 -11.97 -15.55 -5.87
CA SER A 264 -12.52 -14.18 -5.81
C SER A 264 -14.05 -14.12 -5.94
N VAL A 265 -14.71 -13.26 -5.15
CA VAL A 265 -16.16 -13.01 -5.22
C VAL A 265 -16.47 -11.78 -6.12
N ASN A 266 -17.35 -11.91 -7.13
CA ASN A 266 -17.65 -10.87 -8.15
C ASN A 266 -18.93 -10.03 -7.87
N ASN A 267 -18.93 -8.74 -8.24
CA ASN A 267 -19.98 -7.73 -7.94
C ASN A 267 -21.02 -7.45 -9.05
N ILE A 268 -22.26 -7.09 -8.67
CA ILE A 268 -23.35 -6.51 -9.51
C ILE A 268 -23.93 -5.20 -8.89
N LYS A 269 -24.24 -4.21 -9.74
CA LYS A 269 -24.55 -2.79 -9.44
C LYS A 269 -25.86 -2.48 -8.67
N SER A 270 -25.78 -1.40 -7.87
CA SER A 270 -26.75 -0.36 -7.36
C SER A 270 -28.27 -0.59 -7.24
N THR A 271 -28.91 -0.01 -6.18
CA THR A 271 -29.89 1.13 -6.19
C THR A 271 -30.60 1.27 -4.81
N SER A 272 -31.13 2.46 -4.56
CA SER A 272 -31.47 3.25 -3.35
C SER A 272 -32.79 3.05 -2.60
N GLN A 273 -32.71 3.32 -1.28
CA GLN A 273 -33.60 4.13 -0.39
C GLN A 273 -35.03 3.68 -0.03
N GLU A 274 -35.37 3.75 1.27
CA GLU A 274 -36.54 4.46 1.83
C GLU A 274 -36.48 4.60 3.37
N LYS A 275 -37.04 5.69 3.92
CA LYS A 275 -37.03 6.13 5.33
C LYS A 275 -38.39 5.87 5.97
N GLU A 276 -38.46 5.57 7.27
CA GLU A 276 -39.49 6.13 8.17
C GLU A 276 -39.18 5.98 9.68
N LYS A 277 -39.75 6.90 10.47
CA LYS A 277 -39.39 7.30 11.84
C LYS A 277 -40.14 6.51 12.92
N SER A 278 -39.57 6.40 14.13
CA SER A 278 -40.31 6.52 15.42
C SER A 278 -39.37 6.71 16.63
N GLN A 279 -39.88 7.39 17.65
CA GLN A 279 -39.21 7.98 18.83
C GLN A 279 -39.25 7.04 20.05
N VAL A 280 -38.33 7.16 21.03
CA VAL A 280 -38.50 7.29 22.52
C VAL A 280 -37.10 7.56 23.16
N ALA A 281 -37.08 8.04 24.41
CA ALA A 281 -36.21 9.07 25.00
C ALA A 281 -34.95 8.65 25.81
N ASP A 282 -34.02 9.62 25.86
CA ASP A 282 -33.05 10.07 26.88
C ASP A 282 -32.03 9.11 27.53
N VAL A 283 -30.90 8.97 26.81
CA VAL A 283 -29.54 9.10 27.35
C VAL A 283 -28.86 10.20 26.51
N THR A 284 -27.95 11.02 27.05
CA THR A 284 -27.31 12.13 26.31
C THR A 284 -26.42 11.62 25.16
N PHE A 285 -27.04 11.37 24.00
CA PHE A 285 -26.40 11.07 22.72
C PHE A 285 -25.85 12.35 22.07
N ASP A 286 -24.72 12.27 21.37
CA ASP A 286 -24.32 13.34 20.45
C ASP A 286 -25.16 13.22 19.18
N LYS A 287 -26.41 13.70 19.25
CA LYS A 287 -27.41 13.69 18.15
C LYS A 287 -26.91 14.39 16.88
N GLU A 288 -25.80 15.11 16.94
CA GLU A 288 -25.18 15.80 15.81
C GLU A 288 -24.36 14.88 14.89
N THR A 289 -23.99 13.67 15.33
CA THR A 289 -23.25 12.70 14.49
C THR A 289 -24.20 11.65 13.96
N SER A 290 -24.53 11.67 12.67
CA SER A 290 -25.42 10.70 12.01
C SER A 290 -24.61 9.72 11.16
N ILE A 291 -24.90 8.43 11.27
CA ILE A 291 -24.19 7.35 10.59
C ILE A 291 -25.16 6.55 9.73
N ALA A 292 -25.19 6.77 8.42
CA ALA A 292 -26.09 6.02 7.52
C ALA A 292 -25.54 4.62 7.24
N TYR A 293 -26.35 3.56 7.42
CA TYR A 293 -25.95 2.15 7.37
C TYR A 293 -26.44 1.41 6.11
N PHE A 294 -25.57 0.58 5.53
CA PHE A 294 -25.91 -0.31 4.41
C PHE A 294 -25.21 -1.67 4.57
N THR A 295 -25.96 -2.76 4.78
CA THR A 295 -25.44 -4.12 4.64
C THR A 295 -25.55 -4.62 3.21
N GLN A 296 -24.47 -5.17 2.67
CA GLN A 296 -24.46 -5.68 1.30
C GLN A 296 -23.65 -6.98 1.17
N LEU A 297 -23.97 -8.01 1.96
CA LEU A 297 -23.30 -9.33 1.88
C LEU A 297 -23.25 -9.92 0.46
N ASN A 298 -24.29 -9.70 -0.34
CA ASN A 298 -24.36 -10.20 -1.72
C ASN A 298 -23.59 -9.30 -2.73
N LYS A 299 -22.95 -8.21 -2.28
CA LYS A 299 -22.16 -7.26 -3.09
C LYS A 299 -20.79 -6.95 -2.47
N SER A 300 -20.41 -7.65 -1.41
CA SER A 300 -19.07 -7.56 -0.83
C SER A 300 -18.13 -8.43 -1.66
N GLY A 301 -17.07 -7.81 -2.19
CA GLY A 301 -15.94 -8.56 -2.74
C GLY A 301 -15.20 -9.29 -1.63
N GLY A 302 -14.31 -10.20 -1.99
CA GLY A 302 -13.63 -11.02 -0.98
C GLY A 302 -13.00 -12.27 -1.57
N TRP A 303 -12.56 -13.15 -0.68
CA TRP A 303 -12.08 -14.47 -1.05
C TRP A 303 -12.60 -15.56 -0.11
N GLU A 304 -12.78 -16.76 -0.66
CA GLU A 304 -13.17 -17.94 0.11
C GLU A 304 -12.36 -19.18 -0.29
N THR A 305 -12.21 -20.10 0.65
CA THR A 305 -11.58 -21.42 0.47
C THR A 305 -12.63 -22.52 0.27
N GLY A 306 -13.90 -22.22 0.57
CA GLY A 306 -15.00 -23.18 0.57
C GLY A 306 -15.21 -23.92 1.88
N LYS A 307 -14.22 -23.98 2.78
CA LYS A 307 -14.28 -24.76 4.03
C LYS A 307 -15.27 -24.19 5.05
N ALA A 308 -15.38 -22.88 5.13
CA ALA A 308 -16.34 -22.18 5.97
C ALA A 308 -16.83 -20.92 5.26
N LYS A 309 -18.05 -20.47 5.58
CA LYS A 309 -18.68 -19.35 4.89
C LYS A 309 -19.48 -18.48 5.86
N ILE A 310 -19.17 -17.18 5.90
CA ILE A 310 -20.04 -16.16 6.49
C ILE A 310 -21.39 -16.14 5.76
N LEU A 311 -22.48 -16.32 6.52
CA LEU A 311 -23.86 -16.31 6.04
C LEU A 311 -24.54 -14.96 6.25
N SER A 312 -24.27 -14.29 7.37
CA SER A 312 -24.86 -12.99 7.66
C SER A 312 -23.99 -12.14 8.57
N VAL A 313 -24.05 -10.83 8.36
CA VAL A 313 -23.44 -9.80 9.19
C VAL A 313 -24.50 -8.74 9.42
N ARG A 314 -24.82 -8.46 10.68
CA ARG A 314 -25.86 -7.50 11.08
C ARG A 314 -25.32 -6.58 12.16
N LEU A 315 -25.39 -5.27 11.92
CA LEU A 315 -25.17 -4.27 12.95
C LEU A 315 -26.52 -3.84 13.52
N MET A 316 -26.70 -3.99 14.82
CA MET A 316 -27.97 -3.79 15.52
C MET A 316 -27.81 -2.83 16.70
N ASN A 317 -28.91 -2.23 17.15
CA ASN A 317 -28.92 -1.47 18.41
C ASN A 317 -29.00 -2.42 19.61
N ASN A 318 -29.07 -1.83 20.80
CA ASN A 318 -29.26 -2.57 22.03
C ASN A 318 -30.62 -3.33 22.07
N ASP A 319 -31.61 -2.90 21.30
CA ASP A 319 -32.92 -3.54 21.19
C ASP A 319 -32.97 -4.65 20.11
N GLY A 320 -31.83 -4.97 19.48
CA GLY A 320 -31.73 -6.02 18.46
C GLY A 320 -32.31 -5.64 17.09
N GLN A 321 -32.65 -4.37 16.87
CA GLN A 321 -33.13 -3.86 15.59
C GLN A 321 -31.95 -3.47 14.71
N VAL A 322 -32.02 -3.81 13.42
CA VAL A 322 -31.04 -3.37 12.41
C VAL A 322 -31.23 -1.89 12.17
N ILE A 323 -30.17 -1.10 12.35
CA ILE A 323 -30.30 0.36 12.43
C ILE A 323 -29.85 1.00 11.11
N PRO A 324 -30.71 1.77 10.41
CA PRO A 324 -30.32 2.49 9.19
C PRO A 324 -29.54 3.79 9.47
N MET A 325 -29.64 4.33 10.70
CA MET A 325 -28.93 5.54 11.13
C MET A 325 -28.43 5.38 12.57
N LEU A 326 -27.12 5.43 12.77
CA LEU A 326 -26.45 5.34 14.07
C LEU A 326 -25.97 6.71 14.53
N HIS A 327 -25.84 6.91 15.84
CA HIS A 327 -25.14 8.08 16.39
C HIS A 327 -23.81 7.68 17.04
N GLY A 328 -22.83 8.57 16.93
CA GLY A 328 -21.56 8.40 17.64
C GLY A 328 -21.81 8.31 19.15
N GLY A 329 -21.23 7.29 19.80
CA GLY A 329 -21.43 6.99 21.21
C GLY A 329 -22.57 6.02 21.51
N GLU A 330 -23.34 5.55 20.52
CA GLU A 330 -24.39 4.55 20.75
C GLU A 330 -23.80 3.15 21.00
N LEU A 331 -24.48 2.37 21.84
CA LEU A 331 -24.15 0.96 22.04
C LEU A 331 -24.71 0.11 20.89
N VAL A 332 -23.83 -0.64 20.24
CA VAL A 332 -24.17 -1.44 19.07
C VAL A 332 -23.77 -2.89 19.25
N ASN A 333 -24.50 -3.78 18.58
CA ASN A 333 -24.27 -5.21 18.53
C ASN A 333 -23.94 -5.60 17.08
N LEU A 334 -22.71 -6.02 16.82
CA LEU A 334 -22.35 -6.65 15.55
C LEU A 334 -22.53 -8.16 15.69
N GLU A 335 -23.49 -8.72 14.96
CA GLU A 335 -23.69 -10.16 14.85
C GLU A 335 -23.10 -10.69 13.54
N ILE A 336 -22.33 -11.76 13.64
CA ILE A 336 -21.77 -12.49 12.50
C ILE A 336 -22.19 -13.96 12.63
N ILE A 337 -22.84 -14.49 11.60
CA ILE A 337 -23.20 -15.91 11.48
C ILE A 337 -22.38 -16.52 10.36
N ALA A 338 -21.79 -17.68 10.61
CA ALA A 338 -21.06 -18.45 9.61
C ALA A 338 -21.44 -19.95 9.70
N ILE A 339 -21.27 -20.66 8.59
CA ILE A 339 -21.42 -22.11 8.49
C ILE A 339 -20.08 -22.76 8.19
N ALA A 340 -19.83 -23.90 8.82
CA ALA A 340 -18.73 -24.78 8.48
C ALA A 340 -19.19 -25.75 7.38
N ASN A 341 -18.62 -25.69 6.17
CA ASN A 341 -18.94 -26.66 5.12
C ASN A 341 -18.12 -27.95 5.30
N GLU A 342 -16.96 -27.85 5.94
CA GLU A 342 -16.16 -28.95 6.47
C GLU A 342 -15.80 -28.67 7.93
N SER A 343 -15.30 -29.64 8.67
CA SER A 343 -14.96 -29.44 10.08
C SER A 343 -13.86 -28.39 10.27
N VAL A 344 -14.12 -27.41 11.14
CA VAL A 344 -13.23 -26.28 11.46
C VAL A 344 -12.80 -26.36 12.93
N TYR A 345 -11.50 -26.40 13.18
CA TYR A 345 -10.92 -26.47 14.52
C TYR A 345 -10.47 -25.10 15.03
N SER A 346 -11.00 -24.66 16.18
CA SER A 346 -10.73 -23.33 16.73
C SER A 346 -11.08 -22.21 15.74
N PRO A 347 -12.36 -22.09 15.35
CA PRO A 347 -12.80 -21.02 14.46
C PRO A 347 -12.70 -19.64 15.12
N ILE A 348 -12.26 -18.67 14.34
CA ILE A 348 -12.13 -17.26 14.74
C ILE A 348 -13.01 -16.43 13.81
N LEU A 349 -14.01 -15.74 14.36
CA LEU A 349 -14.73 -14.69 13.64
C LEU A 349 -14.07 -13.35 13.95
N GLY A 350 -13.59 -12.68 12.92
CA GLY A 350 -12.87 -11.40 13.02
C GLY A 350 -13.53 -10.33 12.16
N TRP A 351 -13.32 -9.07 12.54
CA TRP A 351 -13.75 -7.94 11.72
C TRP A 351 -12.97 -6.68 12.07
N PHE A 352 -12.98 -5.72 11.15
CA PHE A 352 -12.45 -4.38 11.39
C PHE A 352 -13.12 -3.36 10.47
N VAL A 353 -13.23 -2.13 10.97
CA VAL A 353 -13.67 -0.96 10.23
C VAL A 353 -12.49 -0.32 9.54
N ASN A 354 -12.65 -0.02 8.25
CA ASN A 354 -11.72 0.73 7.44
C ASN A 354 -12.28 2.11 7.11
N ASP A 355 -11.40 3.08 6.92
CA ASP A 355 -11.77 4.34 6.28
C ASP A 355 -11.88 4.20 4.74
N ARG A 356 -12.23 5.30 4.06
CA ARG A 356 -12.30 5.36 2.58
C ARG A 356 -10.98 5.01 1.86
N LEU A 357 -9.86 5.03 2.57
CA LEU A 357 -8.52 4.72 2.06
C LEU A 357 -8.15 3.26 2.32
N GLY A 358 -9.05 2.46 2.92
CA GLY A 358 -8.80 1.07 3.26
C GLY A 358 -7.90 0.88 4.48
N GLN A 359 -7.64 1.94 5.26
CA GLN A 359 -6.85 1.84 6.48
C GLN A 359 -7.70 1.24 7.62
N PRO A 360 -7.27 0.15 8.28
CA PRO A 360 -7.98 -0.40 9.44
C PRO A 360 -7.90 0.57 10.61
N LEU A 361 -9.05 0.90 11.18
CA LEU A 361 -9.19 1.85 12.29
C LEU A 361 -9.34 1.14 13.63
N PHE A 362 -10.30 0.23 13.70
CA PHE A 362 -10.57 -0.58 14.88
C PHE A 362 -11.30 -1.85 14.47
N GLY A 363 -11.23 -2.88 15.31
CA GLY A 363 -11.81 -4.18 15.03
C GLY A 363 -11.53 -5.13 16.17
N GLU A 364 -12.07 -6.32 16.08
CA GLU A 364 -11.86 -7.36 17.08
C GLU A 364 -12.11 -8.74 16.48
N HIS A 365 -11.62 -9.76 17.16
CA HIS A 365 -11.88 -11.15 16.84
C HIS A 365 -12.34 -11.94 18.07
N THR A 366 -13.03 -13.04 17.84
CA THR A 366 -13.57 -13.87 18.92
C THR A 366 -12.50 -14.50 19.81
N TYR A 367 -11.30 -14.78 19.28
CA TYR A 367 -10.28 -15.64 19.93
C TYR A 367 -9.96 -15.24 21.39
N THR A 368 -9.84 -13.94 21.70
CA THR A 368 -9.51 -13.45 23.05
C THR A 368 -10.64 -13.68 24.07
N TYR A 369 -11.86 -13.94 23.61
CA TYR A 369 -13.08 -14.02 24.42
C TYR A 369 -13.72 -15.40 24.43
N VAL A 370 -13.34 -16.26 23.48
CA VAL A 370 -13.63 -17.69 23.57
C VAL A 370 -12.54 -18.37 24.39
N ASN A 371 -12.85 -19.49 25.04
CA ASN A 371 -11.83 -20.44 25.50
C ASN A 371 -11.58 -21.47 24.38
N PRO A 372 -10.66 -21.23 23.42
CA PRO A 372 -10.26 -22.24 22.46
C PRO A 372 -9.62 -23.45 23.17
N PRO A 373 -9.65 -24.65 22.56
CA PRO A 373 -10.16 -24.93 21.22
C PRO A 373 -11.63 -25.37 21.19
N MET A 374 -12.35 -24.94 20.14
CA MET A 374 -13.71 -25.40 19.83
C MET A 374 -13.72 -26.10 18.48
N LEU A 375 -14.21 -27.34 18.40
CA LEU A 375 -14.42 -28.02 17.12
C LEU A 375 -15.82 -27.72 16.60
N VAL A 376 -15.96 -27.25 15.35
CA VAL A 376 -17.23 -27.07 14.65
C VAL A 376 -17.30 -28.07 13.50
N ASN A 377 -18.32 -28.92 13.48
CA ASN A 377 -18.45 -29.97 12.46
C ASN A 377 -19.05 -29.42 11.17
N ALA A 378 -18.83 -30.13 10.06
CA ALA A 378 -19.48 -29.85 8.79
C ALA A 378 -21.01 -29.75 8.94
N GLY A 379 -21.60 -28.69 8.39
CA GLY A 379 -23.02 -28.34 8.48
C GLY A 379 -23.42 -27.52 9.72
N GLU A 380 -22.57 -27.44 10.75
CA GLU A 380 -22.87 -26.64 11.95
C GLU A 380 -22.70 -25.15 11.68
N GLN A 381 -23.57 -24.35 12.30
CA GLN A 381 -23.48 -22.89 12.27
C GLN A 381 -22.90 -22.36 13.57
N ILE A 382 -22.18 -21.25 13.45
CA ILE A 382 -21.63 -20.50 14.57
C ILE A 382 -22.05 -19.05 14.47
N LYS A 383 -22.25 -18.45 15.64
CA LYS A 383 -22.66 -17.06 15.81
C LYS A 383 -21.72 -16.36 16.77
N ALA A 384 -21.15 -15.24 16.32
CA ALA A 384 -20.50 -14.26 17.16
C ALA A 384 -21.40 -13.03 17.34
N VAL A 385 -21.40 -12.45 18.54
CA VAL A 385 -21.99 -11.12 18.80
C VAL A 385 -20.97 -10.28 19.56
N PHE A 386 -20.62 -9.12 18.98
CA PHE A 386 -19.72 -8.13 19.58
C PHE A 386 -20.53 -6.92 20.01
N GLN A 387 -20.54 -6.63 21.30
CA GLN A 387 -21.20 -5.46 21.86
C GLN A 387 -20.16 -4.38 22.18
N PHE A 388 -20.28 -3.22 21.56
CA PHE A 388 -19.34 -2.12 21.74
C PHE A 388 -20.00 -0.77 21.55
N GLN A 389 -19.35 0.28 22.04
CA GLN A 389 -19.80 1.65 21.83
C GLN A 389 -19.25 2.17 20.50
N MET A 390 -20.13 2.62 19.61
CA MET A 390 -19.73 3.17 18.31
C MET A 390 -18.87 4.42 18.54
N PRO A 391 -17.62 4.46 18.07
CA PRO A 391 -16.74 5.58 18.36
C PRO A 391 -17.17 6.85 17.63
N LEU A 392 -16.68 7.99 18.14
CA LEU A 392 -16.83 9.29 17.49
C LEU A 392 -15.82 9.40 16.34
N LEU A 393 -16.26 9.08 15.13
CA LEU A 393 -15.42 9.09 13.93
C LEU A 393 -15.48 10.47 13.21
N PRO A 394 -14.42 10.84 12.47
CA PRO A 394 -14.47 11.97 11.55
C PRO A 394 -15.58 11.83 10.49
N ASN A 395 -15.90 12.94 9.82
CA ASN A 395 -16.83 12.90 8.70
C ASN A 395 -16.23 12.11 7.55
N GLY A 396 -16.96 11.12 7.04
CA GLY A 396 -16.43 10.24 6.01
C GLY A 396 -17.29 9.01 5.76
N GLU A 397 -16.83 8.21 4.80
CA GLU A 397 -17.38 6.89 4.51
C GLU A 397 -16.40 5.84 5.04
N TYR A 398 -16.98 4.80 5.65
CA TYR A 398 -16.29 3.74 6.35
C TYR A 398 -16.89 2.40 5.94
N ALA A 399 -16.10 1.34 6.05
CA ALA A 399 -16.53 0.02 5.62
C ALA A 399 -15.98 -1.08 6.53
N MET A 400 -16.83 -2.02 6.95
CA MET A 400 -16.45 -3.18 7.75
C MET A 400 -16.00 -4.33 6.86
N THR A 401 -14.80 -4.82 7.10
CA THR A 401 -14.33 -6.10 6.58
C THR A 401 -14.57 -7.16 7.65
N VAL A 402 -15.07 -8.34 7.26
CA VAL A 402 -15.39 -9.45 8.16
C VAL A 402 -14.77 -10.73 7.64
N SER A 403 -14.27 -11.57 8.54
CA SER A 403 -13.65 -12.84 8.18
C SER A 403 -13.98 -13.98 9.14
N ILE A 404 -13.82 -15.21 8.64
CA ILE A 404 -13.77 -16.44 9.41
C ILE A 404 -12.44 -17.14 9.13
N ALA A 405 -11.73 -17.52 10.19
CA ALA A 405 -10.48 -18.25 10.15
C ALA A 405 -10.50 -19.50 11.05
N GLU A 406 -9.50 -20.36 10.90
CA GLU A 406 -9.25 -21.56 11.70
C GLU A 406 -7.84 -21.49 12.30
N GLY A 407 -7.70 -21.73 13.61
CA GLY A 407 -6.41 -21.75 14.31
C GLY A 407 -6.32 -20.77 15.47
N ASP A 408 -5.23 -20.01 15.52
CA ASP A 408 -4.96 -18.95 16.50
C ASP A 408 -4.57 -17.60 15.84
N PRO A 409 -4.49 -16.48 16.58
CA PRO A 409 -4.24 -15.18 15.97
C PRO A 409 -2.89 -15.06 15.23
N PHE A 410 -1.92 -15.91 15.54
CA PHE A 410 -0.59 -15.91 14.91
C PHE A 410 -0.49 -16.93 13.78
N GLU A 411 -1.04 -18.13 13.98
CA GLU A 411 -1.09 -19.24 13.02
C GLU A 411 -2.54 -19.61 12.72
N HIS A 412 -3.09 -19.02 11.65
CA HIS A 412 -4.45 -19.33 11.20
C HIS A 412 -4.57 -19.39 9.68
N THR A 413 -5.60 -20.10 9.25
CA THR A 413 -6.07 -20.15 7.86
C THR A 413 -7.35 -19.36 7.73
N GLN A 414 -7.40 -18.35 6.84
CA GLN A 414 -8.64 -17.62 6.54
C GLN A 414 -9.50 -18.41 5.55
N HIS A 415 -10.76 -18.67 5.88
CA HIS A 415 -11.68 -19.47 5.08
C HIS A 415 -12.69 -18.68 4.27
N HIS A 416 -13.16 -17.55 4.80
CA HIS A 416 -13.99 -16.62 4.05
C HIS A 416 -13.72 -15.21 4.58
N TRP A 417 -13.35 -14.33 3.66
CA TRP A 417 -13.00 -12.95 3.92
C TRP A 417 -13.83 -12.07 3.02
N LEU A 418 -14.59 -11.15 3.61
CA LEU A 418 -15.49 -10.27 2.90
C LEU A 418 -15.12 -8.81 3.17
N HIS A 419 -14.83 -8.07 2.11
CA HIS A 419 -14.56 -6.64 2.14
C HIS A 419 -15.85 -5.84 2.09
N ASP A 420 -15.85 -4.71 2.78
CA ASP A 420 -16.91 -3.69 2.68
C ASP A 420 -18.33 -4.25 2.90
N VAL A 421 -18.47 -5.24 3.79
CA VAL A 421 -19.74 -5.93 4.09
C VAL A 421 -20.80 -4.99 4.64
N VAL A 422 -20.34 -4.08 5.51
CA VAL A 422 -21.15 -3.01 6.09
C VAL A 422 -20.50 -1.70 5.72
N VAL A 423 -21.14 -0.91 4.88
CA VAL A 423 -20.68 0.44 4.57
C VAL A 423 -21.51 1.43 5.36
N PHE A 424 -20.85 2.39 6.01
CA PHE A 424 -21.54 3.44 6.72
C PHE A 424 -20.90 4.81 6.56
N LYS A 425 -21.72 5.86 6.57
CA LYS A 425 -21.29 7.25 6.38
C LYS A 425 -21.51 8.08 7.61
N VAL A 426 -20.43 8.60 8.19
CA VAL A 426 -20.45 9.46 9.37
C VAL A 426 -20.54 10.93 8.93
N VAL A 427 -21.51 11.65 9.48
CA VAL A 427 -21.71 13.09 9.29
C VAL A 427 -21.90 13.74 10.65
N SER A 428 -21.01 14.63 11.03
CA SER A 428 -20.97 15.35 12.30
C SER A 428 -20.72 16.84 12.06
N ASN A 429 -21.36 17.69 12.86
CA ASN A 429 -21.11 19.14 12.84
C ASN A 429 -19.86 19.52 13.66
N LYS A 430 -19.28 18.56 14.39
CA LYS A 430 -18.04 18.74 15.15
C LYS A 430 -16.89 18.03 14.44
N LEU A 431 -15.76 18.71 14.31
CA LEU A 431 -14.53 18.10 13.81
C LEU A 431 -13.96 17.15 14.85
N ARG A 432 -13.63 15.93 14.44
CA ARG A 432 -13.04 14.87 15.27
C ARG A 432 -11.69 14.45 14.66
N TYR A 433 -10.70 14.16 15.50
CA TYR A 433 -9.35 13.77 15.09
C TYR A 433 -8.82 12.67 16.01
N GLY A 434 -8.03 11.73 15.47
CA GLY A 434 -7.26 10.75 16.27
C GLY A 434 -7.34 9.30 15.75
N LEU A 435 -6.45 8.46 16.29
CA LEU A 435 -6.56 7.00 16.22
C LEU A 435 -7.49 6.53 17.34
N VAL A 436 -8.31 5.52 17.07
CA VAL A 436 -9.40 5.11 17.96
C VAL A 436 -9.19 3.66 18.41
N GLY A 437 -9.02 3.47 19.72
CA GLY A 437 -9.25 2.18 20.36
C GLY A 437 -10.65 2.15 20.97
N ILE A 438 -11.36 1.03 20.87
CA ILE A 438 -12.68 0.86 21.49
C ILE A 438 -12.67 -0.27 22.50
N ALA A 439 -13.44 -0.09 23.58
CA ALA A 439 -13.68 -1.15 24.54
C ALA A 439 -14.89 -1.99 24.08
N PHE A 440 -14.74 -3.31 24.13
CA PHE A 440 -15.83 -4.26 23.93
C PHE A 440 -16.47 -4.59 25.28
N GLN A 441 -17.77 -4.34 25.40
CA GLN A 441 -18.51 -4.65 26.62
C GLN A 441 -18.70 -6.16 26.77
N SER A 442 -19.00 -6.84 25.67
CA SER A 442 -19.10 -8.29 25.64
C SER A 442 -18.82 -8.81 24.23
N VAL A 443 -18.23 -9.99 24.17
CA VAL A 443 -18.10 -10.76 22.94
C VAL A 443 -18.58 -12.17 23.26
N SER A 444 -19.60 -12.64 22.55
CA SER A 444 -20.12 -14.00 22.68
C SER A 444 -19.83 -14.78 21.41
N PHE A 445 -19.57 -16.08 21.55
CA PHE A 445 -19.29 -16.97 20.43
C PHE A 445 -19.84 -18.37 20.73
N ASN A 446 -20.86 -18.80 19.99
CA ASN A 446 -21.59 -20.03 20.26
C ASN A 446 -21.94 -20.76 18.95
N LYS A 447 -22.12 -22.07 19.05
CA LYS A 447 -22.81 -22.87 18.01
C LYS A 447 -24.32 -22.61 18.08
N ILE A 448 -24.99 -22.60 16.94
CA ILE A 448 -26.44 -22.34 16.83
C ILE A 448 -27.18 -23.39 16.00
#